data_AF-A0A0G3XKN1-F1
#
_entry.id   AF-A0A0G3XKN1-F1
#
_cell.length_a   1.000
_cell.length_b   1.000
_cell.length_c   1.000
_cell.angle_alpha   90.00
_cell.angle_beta   90.00
_cell.angle_gamma   90.00
#
_symmetry.space_group_name_H-M   'P 1'
#
loop_
_entity.id
_entity.type
_entity.pdbx_description
1 polymer ?
#
loop_
_entity_poly.entity_id
_entity_poly.type
_entity_poly.pdbx_seq_one_letter_code
_entity_poly.pdbx_strand_id
1 'polypeptide(L)'
;MEAVIGKYLVRAKYAVIRWIDDDSAPRSLPDLRRELQQIAQDTDVRHLPDYTPPSPGALIDAVKGFQGVKDSLLPGDKARLLSDDGSIPFDLTVTLNIDDIEALAVARSIEVPPAEMILPVKKPDYLGSSQWELRHGKRNIYARIEDLGWLGRFQNRQEDVRPGDALRCEVQIEYNYGFDNELISERFTVLKVMEVLVNRVEPLQLPFEDSDDNPS
;
A
#
# COMPACT_ATOMS: atom_id res chain seq x y z
N MET A 1 7.07 18.37 32.85
CA MET A 1 6.31 17.41 32.04
C MET A 1 6.56 17.64 30.56
N GLU A 2 6.33 18.85 30.03
CA GLU A 2 6.62 19.22 28.63
C GLU A 2 8.09 18.98 28.22
N ALA A 3 9.06 19.33 29.07
CA ALA A 3 10.48 19.11 28.80
C ALA A 3 10.90 17.62 28.70
N VAL A 4 10.16 16.72 29.37
CA VAL A 4 10.43 15.27 29.36
C VAL A 4 9.91 14.66 28.06
N ILE A 5 8.68 15.02 27.69
CA ILE A 5 8.06 14.63 26.41
C ILE A 5 8.88 15.17 25.23
N GLY A 6 9.29 16.44 25.29
CA GLY A 6 10.12 17.07 24.26
C GLY A 6 11.42 16.32 24.02
N LYS A 7 12.15 15.95 25.08
CA LYS A 7 13.40 15.18 24.98
C LYS A 7 13.20 13.81 24.35
N TYR A 8 12.13 13.10 24.71
CA TYR A 8 11.79 11.82 24.08
C TYR A 8 11.49 11.98 22.60
N LEU A 9 10.60 12.91 22.23
CA LEU A 9 10.18 13.10 20.84
C LEU A 9 11.37 13.47 19.95
N VAL A 10 12.26 14.33 20.44
CA VAL A 10 13.48 14.71 19.72
C VAL A 10 14.37 13.48 19.49
N ARG A 11 14.71 12.72 20.54
CA ARG A 11 15.57 11.52 20.42
C ARG A 11 14.95 10.42 19.57
N ALA A 12 13.65 10.16 19.75
CA ALA A 12 12.90 9.16 18.98
C ALA A 12 12.88 9.52 17.49
N LYS A 13 12.68 10.80 17.15
CA LYS A 13 12.75 11.30 15.77
C LYS A 13 14.12 11.02 15.14
N TYR A 14 15.20 11.27 15.87
CA TYR A 14 16.55 10.97 15.37
C TYR A 14 16.79 9.48 15.14
N ALA A 15 16.32 8.62 16.04
CA ALA A 15 16.46 7.18 15.90
C ALA A 15 15.76 6.68 14.62
N VAL A 16 14.53 7.14 14.36
CA VAL A 16 13.78 6.79 13.15
C VAL A 16 14.48 7.29 11.89
N ILE A 17 14.93 8.56 11.88
CA ILE A 17 15.65 9.14 10.73
C ILE A 17 16.92 8.36 10.44
N ARG A 18 17.73 8.07 11.46
CA ARG A 18 18.96 7.31 11.30
C ARG A 18 18.66 5.92 10.74
N TRP A 19 17.62 5.26 11.24
CA TRP A 19 17.21 3.95 10.75
C TRP A 19 16.75 3.98 9.28
N ILE A 20 16.08 5.06 8.84
CA ILE A 20 15.68 5.25 7.44
C ILE A 20 16.90 5.48 6.54
N ASP A 21 17.85 6.29 6.99
CA ASP A 21 19.03 6.70 6.22
C ASP A 21 20.20 5.70 6.31
N ASP A 22 20.11 4.69 7.16
CA ASP A 22 21.15 3.66 7.31
C ASP A 22 21.00 2.61 6.22
N ASP A 23 21.95 2.51 5.29
CA ASP A 23 21.96 1.53 4.19
C ASP A 23 22.52 0.15 4.58
N SER A 24 22.71 -0.12 5.87
CA SER A 24 23.16 -1.43 6.33
C SER A 24 22.07 -2.51 6.23
N ALA A 25 22.45 -3.69 5.76
CA ALA A 25 21.57 -4.86 5.64
C ALA A 25 21.64 -5.78 6.88
N PRO A 26 20.56 -6.48 7.27
CA PRO A 26 19.14 -6.19 7.03
C PRO A 26 18.55 -5.28 8.11
N ARG A 27 17.68 -4.34 7.70
CA ARG A 27 16.93 -3.48 8.62
C ARG A 27 15.92 -4.30 9.41
N SER A 28 15.75 -4.00 10.69
CA SER A 28 14.86 -4.72 11.59
C SER A 28 13.95 -3.74 12.33
N LEU A 29 12.66 -3.77 11.98
CA LEU A 29 11.63 -2.98 12.67
C LEU A 29 11.51 -3.36 14.16
N PRO A 30 11.64 -4.64 14.56
CA PRO A 30 11.71 -5.02 15.97
C PRO A 30 12.86 -4.34 16.73
N ASP A 31 14.03 -4.16 16.09
CA ASP A 31 15.17 -3.50 16.72
C ASP A 31 14.97 -1.99 16.86
N LEU A 32 14.42 -1.33 15.84
CA LEU A 32 14.00 0.08 15.95
C LEU A 32 13.01 0.27 17.11
N ARG A 33 12.02 -0.63 17.22
CA ARG A 33 11.05 -0.57 18.32
C ARG A 33 11.71 -0.74 19.69
N ARG A 34 12.69 -1.64 19.80
CA ARG A 34 13.47 -1.83 21.03
C ARG A 34 14.27 -0.58 21.37
N GLU A 35 14.84 0.08 20.37
CA GLU A 35 15.56 1.34 20.56
C GLU A 35 14.63 2.46 21.06
N LEU A 36 13.47 2.65 20.43
CA LEU A 36 12.48 3.64 20.87
C LEU A 36 12.00 3.38 22.29
N GLN A 37 11.82 2.10 22.64
CA GLN A 37 11.50 1.67 23.99
C GLN A 37 12.61 2.03 24.98
N GLN A 38 13.88 1.89 24.62
CA GLN A 38 15.02 2.28 25.45
C GLN A 38 15.05 3.81 25.64
N ILE A 39 14.87 4.58 24.57
CA ILE A 39 14.80 6.05 24.65
C ILE A 39 13.68 6.49 25.59
N ALA A 40 12.53 5.81 25.57
CA ALA A 40 11.42 6.08 26.49
C ALA A 40 11.77 5.79 27.96
N GLN A 41 12.58 4.76 28.24
CA GLN A 41 13.10 4.51 29.60
C GLN A 41 14.05 5.62 30.02
N ASP A 42 15.00 5.96 29.17
CA ASP A 42 16.07 6.91 29.47
C ASP A 42 15.55 8.35 29.66
N THR A 43 14.39 8.66 29.07
CA THR A 43 13.75 9.98 29.14
C THR A 43 12.65 10.06 30.20
N ASP A 44 12.39 8.99 30.95
CA ASP A 44 11.39 8.92 32.03
C ASP A 44 9.92 9.11 31.58
N VAL A 45 9.66 9.03 30.26
CA VAL A 45 8.31 9.21 29.68
C VAL A 45 7.38 8.04 29.99
N ARG A 46 7.91 6.87 30.36
CA ARG A 46 7.10 5.68 30.73
C ARG A 46 6.25 5.86 31.98
N HIS A 47 6.56 6.83 32.83
CA HIS A 47 5.77 7.13 34.02
C HIS A 47 4.53 7.99 33.72
N LEU A 48 4.34 8.40 32.45
CA LEU A 48 3.13 9.07 32.04
C LEU A 48 1.98 8.06 31.96
N PRO A 49 0.80 8.38 32.53
CA PRO A 49 -0.33 7.45 32.61
C PRO A 49 -0.83 6.92 31.26
N ASP A 50 -0.54 7.61 30.15
CA ASP A 50 -1.02 7.28 28.80
C ASP A 50 0.11 7.03 27.78
N TYR A 51 1.31 6.64 28.21
CA TYR A 51 2.37 6.29 27.26
C TYR A 51 2.07 4.95 26.56
N THR A 52 1.80 5.01 25.26
CA THR A 52 1.71 3.82 24.39
C THR A 52 2.88 3.85 23.40
N PRO A 53 3.69 2.79 23.29
CA PRO A 53 4.72 2.72 22.27
C PRO A 53 4.07 2.72 20.87
N PRO A 54 4.73 3.30 19.85
CA PRO A 54 4.16 3.34 18.50
C PRO A 54 3.94 1.91 17.96
N SER A 55 2.79 1.69 17.32
CA SER A 55 2.52 0.42 16.64
C SER A 55 3.44 0.27 15.42
N PRO A 56 3.73 -0.98 14.99
CA PRO A 56 4.39 -1.26 13.72
C PRO A 56 3.76 -0.50 12.54
N GLY A 57 2.42 -0.48 12.44
CA GLY A 57 1.72 0.27 11.40
C GLY A 57 2.01 1.77 11.43
N ALA A 58 1.97 2.39 12.61
CA ALA A 58 2.29 3.81 12.76
C ALA A 58 3.76 4.14 12.40
N LEU A 59 4.69 3.21 12.65
CA LEU A 59 6.08 3.36 12.22
C LEU A 59 6.22 3.25 10.70
N ILE A 60 5.52 2.30 10.07
CA ILE A 60 5.48 2.18 8.60
C ILE A 60 4.94 3.46 7.98
N ASP A 61 3.83 3.99 8.50
CA ASP A 61 3.22 5.23 7.98
C ASP A 61 4.17 6.42 8.11
N ALA A 62 4.91 6.51 9.22
CA ALA A 62 5.94 7.53 9.40
C ALA A 62 7.09 7.39 8.39
N VAL A 63 7.55 6.16 8.14
CA VAL A 63 8.60 5.87 7.15
C VAL A 63 8.12 6.18 5.73
N LYS A 64 6.89 5.77 5.36
CA LYS A 64 6.26 6.08 4.08
C LYS A 64 6.13 7.59 3.86
N GLY A 65 5.67 8.31 4.88
CA GLY A 65 5.59 9.76 4.84
C GLY A 65 6.94 10.41 4.61
N PHE A 66 8.00 9.89 5.25
CA PHE A 66 9.35 10.39 5.05
C PHE A 66 9.91 10.09 3.65
N GLN A 67 9.70 8.87 3.15
CA GLN A 67 10.11 8.48 1.80
C GLN A 67 9.38 9.31 0.73
N GLY A 68 8.07 9.54 0.89
CA GLY A 68 7.31 10.38 -0.04
C GLY A 68 7.80 11.83 -0.11
N VAL A 69 8.35 12.36 0.99
CA VAL A 69 9.04 13.65 0.99
C VAL A 69 10.35 13.58 0.22
N LYS A 70 11.16 12.52 0.41
CA LYS A 70 12.41 12.33 -0.37
C LYS A 70 12.13 12.23 -1.87
N ASP A 71 11.07 11.53 -2.27
CA ASP A 71 10.70 11.34 -3.67
C ASP A 71 10.30 12.65 -4.37
N SER A 72 9.94 13.69 -3.60
CA SER A 72 9.62 15.02 -4.14
C SER A 72 10.84 15.90 -4.40
N LEU A 73 12.04 15.49 -3.95
CA LEU A 73 13.28 16.25 -4.10
C LEU A 73 13.98 15.95 -5.43
N LEU A 74 14.61 16.97 -6.02
CA LEU A 74 15.30 16.85 -7.30
C LEU A 74 16.73 16.30 -7.12
N PRO A 75 17.30 15.69 -8.17
CA PRO A 75 18.71 15.28 -8.16
C PRO A 75 19.63 16.46 -7.85
N GLY A 76 20.39 16.36 -6.75
CA GLY A 76 21.31 17.41 -6.29
C GLY A 76 20.79 18.24 -5.10
N ASP A 77 19.51 18.10 -4.75
CA ASP A 77 18.97 18.69 -3.53
C ASP A 77 19.65 18.11 -2.28
N LYS A 78 19.64 18.87 -1.20
CA LYS A 78 20.20 18.46 0.09
C LYS A 78 19.19 18.80 1.17
N ALA A 79 18.85 17.80 1.98
CA ALA A 79 18.02 18.01 3.16
C ALA A 79 18.90 17.98 4.42
N ARG A 80 18.52 18.78 5.42
CA ARG A 80 19.15 18.77 6.76
C ARG A 80 18.08 18.91 7.83
N LEU A 81 18.22 18.17 8.92
CA LEU A 81 17.42 18.39 10.12
C LEU A 81 18.11 19.42 11.01
N LEU A 82 17.45 20.55 11.22
CA LEU A 82 17.88 21.59 12.16
C LEU A 82 17.29 21.35 13.54
N SER A 83 18.12 21.45 14.56
CA SER A 83 17.74 21.31 15.97
C SER A 83 18.65 22.11 16.87
N ASP A 84 18.23 22.27 18.13
CA ASP A 84 19.00 22.95 19.16
C ASP A 84 20.37 22.28 19.41
N ASP A 85 20.47 20.96 19.16
CA ASP A 85 21.69 20.16 19.31
C ASP A 85 22.56 20.09 18.03
N GLY A 86 22.15 20.78 16.96
CA GLY A 86 22.92 20.89 15.71
C GLY A 86 22.15 20.54 14.44
N SER A 87 22.90 20.37 13.35
CA SER A 87 22.38 20.05 12.02
C SER A 87 22.83 18.66 11.58
N ILE A 88 21.88 17.76 11.30
CA ILE A 88 22.19 16.43 10.76
C ILE A 88 21.84 16.41 9.26
N PRO A 89 22.79 16.11 8.36
CA PRO A 89 22.50 15.92 6.94
C PRO A 89 21.72 14.63 6.73
N PHE A 90 20.72 14.67 5.85
CA PHE A 90 20.03 13.46 5.40
C PHE A 90 20.76 12.83 4.23
N ASP A 91 20.75 11.49 4.19
CA ASP A 91 21.18 10.75 3.02
C ASP A 91 19.97 10.53 2.08
N LEU A 92 19.94 11.31 1.00
CA LEU A 92 18.90 11.21 -0.03
C LEU A 92 19.18 10.10 -1.06
N THR A 93 20.37 9.48 -1.00
CA THR A 93 20.69 8.36 -1.89
C THR A 93 20.05 7.05 -1.42
N VAL A 94 19.75 6.95 -0.12
CA VAL A 94 19.05 5.83 0.48
C VAL A 94 17.55 5.96 0.20
N THR A 95 17.06 5.03 -0.63
CA THR A 95 15.65 4.91 -1.01
C THR A 95 15.12 3.57 -0.52
N LEU A 96 14.00 3.62 0.21
CA LEU A 96 13.31 2.44 0.67
C LEU A 96 12.08 2.21 -0.20
N ASN A 97 11.96 1.04 -0.82
CA ASN A 97 10.72 0.67 -1.49
C ASN A 97 9.62 0.41 -0.44
N ILE A 98 8.42 0.92 -0.70
CA ILE A 98 7.24 0.75 0.17
C ILE A 98 6.97 -0.74 0.43
N ASP A 99 7.07 -1.58 -0.59
CA ASP A 99 6.84 -3.03 -0.45
C ASP A 99 7.86 -3.67 0.50
N ASP A 100 9.12 -3.23 0.43
CA ASP A 100 10.19 -3.70 1.32
C ASP A 100 9.95 -3.22 2.75
N ILE A 101 9.48 -1.98 2.95
CA ILE A 101 9.15 -1.43 4.27
C ILE A 101 8.01 -2.22 4.93
N GLU A 102 6.95 -2.52 4.18
CA GLU A 102 5.82 -3.29 4.70
C GLU A 102 6.25 -4.71 5.10
N ALA A 103 7.10 -5.35 4.28
CA ALA A 103 7.64 -6.67 4.56
C ALA A 103 8.40 -6.74 5.91
N LEU A 104 9.06 -5.67 6.32
CA LEU A 104 9.78 -5.61 7.61
C LEU A 104 8.86 -5.68 8.84
N ALA A 105 7.58 -5.37 8.68
CA ALA A 105 6.61 -5.39 9.77
C ALA A 105 5.83 -6.70 9.86
N VAL A 106 5.88 -7.55 8.83
CA VAL A 106 5.13 -8.80 8.77
C VAL A 106 5.73 -9.81 9.74
N ALA A 107 4.95 -10.19 10.75
CA ALA A 107 5.29 -11.25 11.70
C ALA A 107 4.76 -12.61 11.26
N ARG A 108 3.61 -12.62 10.57
CA ARG A 108 2.94 -13.82 10.09
C ARG A 108 2.15 -13.52 8.83
N SER A 109 2.20 -14.43 7.87
CA SER A 109 1.33 -14.45 6.70
C SER A 109 0.37 -15.63 6.79
N ILE A 110 -0.88 -15.41 6.38
CA ILE A 110 -1.91 -16.45 6.28
C ILE A 110 -2.42 -16.47 4.85
N GLU A 111 -2.15 -17.56 4.15
CA GLU A 111 -2.71 -17.83 2.82
C GLU A 111 -4.08 -18.49 2.97
N VAL A 112 -5.09 -17.88 2.36
CA VAL A 112 -6.45 -18.45 2.27
C VAL A 112 -6.50 -19.39 1.07
N PRO A 113 -7.17 -20.56 1.13
CA PRO A 113 -7.36 -21.38 -0.05
C PRO A 113 -7.92 -20.57 -1.22
N PRO A 114 -7.45 -20.79 -2.47
CA PRO A 114 -7.96 -20.09 -3.63
C PRO A 114 -9.49 -20.15 -3.73
N ALA A 115 -10.10 -19.02 -4.07
CA ALA A 115 -11.54 -18.90 -4.18
C ALA A 115 -11.94 -18.25 -5.51
N GLU A 116 -13.08 -18.67 -6.04
CA GLU A 116 -13.67 -18.03 -7.21
C GLU A 116 -14.27 -16.67 -6.83
N MET A 117 -13.94 -15.63 -7.60
CA MET A 117 -14.42 -14.28 -7.41
C MET A 117 -14.87 -13.66 -8.74
N ILE A 118 -15.86 -12.77 -8.68
CA ILE A 118 -16.22 -11.88 -9.78
C ILE A 118 -15.77 -10.47 -9.42
N LEU A 119 -14.79 -9.95 -10.15
CA LEU A 119 -14.10 -8.71 -9.85
C LEU A 119 -14.27 -7.71 -11.00
N PRO A 120 -15.16 -6.71 -10.85
CA PRO A 120 -15.26 -5.62 -11.81
C PRO A 120 -13.94 -4.87 -11.96
N VAL A 121 -13.55 -4.63 -13.21
CA VAL A 121 -12.32 -3.97 -13.59
C VAL A 121 -12.52 -2.47 -13.52
N LYS A 122 -11.72 -1.81 -12.69
CA LYS A 122 -11.63 -0.34 -12.67
C LYS A 122 -10.58 0.15 -13.65
N LYS A 123 -9.38 -0.45 -13.59
CA LYS A 123 -8.27 -0.09 -14.46
C LYS A 123 -7.47 -1.35 -14.82
N PRO A 124 -7.52 -1.78 -16.09
CA PRO A 124 -6.65 -2.83 -16.59
C PRO A 124 -5.18 -2.39 -16.59
N ASP A 125 -4.25 -3.32 -16.34
CA ASP A 125 -2.84 -3.09 -16.62
C ASP A 125 -2.50 -3.53 -18.05
N TYR A 126 -2.46 -2.54 -18.95
CA TYR A 126 -2.08 -2.76 -20.36
C TYR A 126 -0.57 -2.94 -20.57
N LEU A 127 0.26 -2.53 -19.61
CA LEU A 127 1.72 -2.52 -19.75
C LEU A 127 2.37 -3.75 -19.13
N GLY A 128 1.64 -4.50 -18.28
CA GLY A 128 2.10 -5.75 -17.66
C GLY A 128 3.18 -5.55 -16.59
N SER A 129 3.43 -4.31 -16.18
CA SER A 129 4.45 -3.94 -15.19
C SER A 129 3.86 -3.54 -13.84
N SER A 130 2.54 -3.61 -13.67
CA SER A 130 1.84 -3.13 -12.48
C SER A 130 0.68 -4.05 -12.07
N GLN A 131 -0.09 -3.61 -11.08
CA GLN A 131 -1.27 -4.31 -10.58
C GLN A 131 -2.53 -3.83 -11.29
N TRP A 132 -3.49 -4.74 -11.47
CA TRP A 132 -4.81 -4.44 -11.95
C TRP A 132 -5.63 -3.80 -10.82
N GLU A 133 -6.29 -2.68 -11.10
CA GLU A 133 -7.26 -2.10 -10.18
C GLU A 133 -8.62 -2.76 -10.42
N LEU A 134 -9.06 -3.54 -9.44
CA LEU A 134 -10.32 -4.28 -9.46
C LEU A 134 -11.22 -3.81 -8.31
N ARG A 135 -12.47 -4.23 -8.32
CA ARG A 135 -13.43 -3.94 -7.26
C ARG A 135 -13.89 -5.23 -6.58
N HIS A 136 -13.90 -5.24 -5.26
CA HIS A 136 -14.52 -6.28 -4.45
C HIS A 136 -15.57 -5.64 -3.53
N GLY A 137 -16.85 -5.86 -3.84
CA GLY A 137 -17.95 -5.14 -3.21
C GLY A 137 -17.87 -3.63 -3.47
N LYS A 138 -17.66 -2.84 -2.40
CA LYS A 138 -17.51 -1.37 -2.47
C LYS A 138 -16.04 -0.90 -2.47
N ARG A 139 -15.09 -1.80 -2.22
CA ARG A 139 -13.66 -1.47 -2.10
C ARG A 139 -12.96 -1.68 -3.44
N ASN A 140 -12.01 -0.80 -3.76
CA ASN A 140 -11.03 -1.10 -4.79
C ASN A 140 -9.94 -1.98 -4.18
N ILE A 141 -9.47 -2.94 -4.95
CA ILE A 141 -8.35 -3.82 -4.62
C ILE A 141 -7.35 -3.78 -5.77
N TYR A 142 -6.09 -3.95 -5.45
CA TYR A 142 -5.03 -4.06 -6.44
C TYR A 142 -4.58 -5.52 -6.48
N ALA A 143 -4.67 -6.13 -7.66
CA ALA A 143 -4.37 -7.54 -7.83
C ALA A 143 -3.34 -7.75 -8.94
N ARG A 144 -2.37 -8.64 -8.67
CA ARG A 144 -1.50 -9.15 -9.73
C ARG A 144 -2.20 -10.31 -10.42
N ILE A 145 -2.07 -10.40 -11.74
CA ILE A 145 -2.50 -11.58 -12.50
C ILE A 145 -1.28 -12.44 -12.79
N GLU A 146 -1.32 -13.72 -12.41
CA GLU A 146 -0.27 -14.70 -12.67
C GLU A 146 -0.66 -15.72 -13.75
N ASP A 147 -1.87 -15.61 -14.31
CA ASP A 147 -2.27 -16.31 -15.52
C ASP A 147 -1.54 -15.73 -16.75
N LEU A 148 -0.27 -16.12 -16.92
CA LEU A 148 0.60 -15.63 -17.98
C LEU A 148 0.02 -15.94 -19.38
N GLY A 149 -0.69 -17.07 -19.51
CA GLY A 149 -1.33 -17.46 -20.76
C GLY A 149 -2.46 -16.51 -21.13
N TRP A 150 -3.32 -16.17 -20.17
CA TRP A 150 -4.38 -15.18 -20.37
C TRP A 150 -3.83 -13.77 -20.57
N LEU A 151 -2.85 -13.35 -19.77
CA LEU A 151 -2.20 -12.04 -19.92
C LEU A 151 -1.58 -11.86 -21.31
N GLY A 152 -0.93 -12.91 -21.84
CA GLY A 152 -0.40 -12.90 -23.19
C GLY A 152 -1.49 -12.68 -24.24
N ARG A 153 -2.68 -13.29 -24.09
CA ARG A 153 -3.81 -13.05 -25.01
C ARG A 153 -4.35 -11.64 -24.90
N PHE A 154 -4.50 -11.11 -23.68
CA PHE A 154 -4.94 -9.73 -23.44
C PHE A 154 -3.97 -8.71 -24.07
N GLN A 155 -2.66 -8.84 -23.83
CA GLN A 155 -1.63 -7.95 -24.39
C GLN A 155 -1.58 -8.00 -25.92
N ASN A 156 -1.84 -9.17 -26.51
CA ASN A 156 -1.93 -9.35 -27.96
C ASN A 156 -3.33 -9.01 -28.53
N ARG A 157 -4.21 -8.38 -27.74
CA ARG A 157 -5.59 -7.99 -28.12
C ARG A 157 -6.49 -9.14 -28.58
N GLN A 158 -6.20 -10.36 -28.14
CA GLN A 158 -7.04 -11.53 -28.34
C GLN A 158 -8.15 -11.63 -27.29
N GLU A 159 -7.92 -11.02 -26.12
CA GLU A 159 -8.95 -10.75 -25.10
C GLU A 159 -9.09 -9.23 -24.98
N ASP A 160 -10.32 -8.71 -25.02
CA ASP A 160 -10.59 -7.29 -24.75
C ASP A 160 -11.24 -7.17 -23.36
N VAL A 161 -10.63 -6.35 -22.51
CA VAL A 161 -11.14 -6.03 -21.18
C VAL A 161 -11.08 -4.53 -21.00
N ARG A 162 -12.22 -3.94 -20.69
CA ARG A 162 -12.37 -2.50 -20.52
C ARG A 162 -12.77 -2.18 -19.08
N PRO A 163 -12.48 -0.94 -18.62
CA PRO A 163 -13.07 -0.43 -17.40
C PRO A 163 -14.59 -0.63 -17.42
N GLY A 164 -15.13 -1.26 -16.37
CA GLY A 164 -16.54 -1.58 -16.24
C GLY A 164 -16.89 -3.05 -16.51
N ASP A 165 -16.09 -3.78 -17.28
CA ASP A 165 -16.21 -5.25 -17.41
C ASP A 165 -15.85 -5.93 -16.09
N ALA A 166 -16.08 -7.23 -15.96
CA ALA A 166 -15.66 -7.99 -14.79
C ALA A 166 -14.90 -9.26 -15.16
N LEU A 167 -13.97 -9.66 -14.31
CA LEU A 167 -13.26 -10.94 -14.42
C LEU A 167 -13.90 -11.94 -13.48
N ARG A 168 -14.31 -13.10 -14.00
CA ARG A 168 -14.58 -14.29 -13.17
C ARG A 168 -13.28 -15.08 -13.10
N CYS A 169 -12.70 -15.18 -11.91
CA CYS A 169 -11.35 -15.70 -11.74
C CYS A 169 -11.16 -16.41 -10.41
N GLU A 170 -10.12 -17.25 -10.35
CA GLU A 170 -9.63 -17.87 -9.13
C GLU A 170 -8.56 -16.97 -8.51
N VAL A 171 -8.75 -16.62 -7.24
CA VAL A 171 -7.94 -15.62 -6.53
C VAL A 171 -7.35 -16.23 -5.26
N GLN A 172 -6.04 -16.09 -5.11
CA GLN A 172 -5.30 -16.33 -3.88
C GLN A 172 -5.26 -15.03 -3.07
N ILE A 173 -5.63 -15.12 -1.79
CA ILE A 173 -5.56 -14.01 -0.85
C ILE A 173 -4.52 -14.35 0.22
N GLU A 174 -3.61 -13.43 0.46
CA GLU A 174 -2.65 -13.51 1.56
C GLU A 174 -2.90 -12.34 2.53
N TYR A 175 -3.07 -12.68 3.80
CA TYR A 175 -3.18 -11.71 4.89
C TYR A 175 -1.87 -11.62 5.65
N ASN A 176 -1.29 -10.42 5.70
CA ASN A 176 -0.05 -10.14 6.41
C ASN A 176 -0.36 -9.46 7.75
N TYR A 177 0.02 -10.11 8.85
CA TYR A 177 -0.19 -9.63 10.21
C TYR A 177 1.11 -9.16 10.85
N GLY A 178 1.01 -8.07 11.61
CA GLY A 178 2.10 -7.50 12.37
C GLY A 178 2.39 -8.21 13.69
N PHE A 179 3.48 -7.79 14.35
CA PHE A 179 3.87 -8.31 15.66
C PHE A 179 2.91 -7.95 16.80
N ASP A 180 1.95 -7.05 16.55
CA ASP A 180 0.84 -6.68 17.43
C ASP A 180 -0.44 -7.49 17.15
N ASN A 181 -0.40 -8.40 16.18
CA ASN A 181 -1.54 -9.16 15.63
C ASN A 181 -2.55 -8.28 14.88
N GLU A 182 -2.20 -7.07 14.47
CA GLU A 182 -3.02 -6.26 13.56
C GLU A 182 -2.75 -6.65 12.10
N LEU A 183 -3.76 -6.52 11.24
CA LEU A 183 -3.63 -6.75 9.80
C LEU A 183 -2.89 -5.57 9.17
N ILE A 184 -1.71 -5.83 8.59
CA ILE A 184 -0.89 -4.83 7.91
C ILE A 184 -1.35 -4.66 6.46
N SER A 185 -1.48 -5.76 5.72
CA SER A 185 -1.84 -5.71 4.32
C SER A 185 -2.56 -6.97 3.84
N GLU A 186 -3.30 -6.80 2.74
CA GLU A 186 -4.00 -7.86 2.02
C GLU A 186 -3.42 -7.91 0.60
N ARG A 187 -2.88 -9.07 0.19
CA ARG A 187 -2.36 -9.26 -1.16
C ARG A 187 -3.31 -10.16 -1.95
N PHE A 188 -3.73 -9.67 -3.11
CA PHE A 188 -4.62 -10.38 -4.03
C PHE A 188 -3.84 -10.81 -5.27
N THR A 189 -3.86 -12.11 -5.55
CA THR A 189 -3.24 -12.68 -6.75
C THR A 189 -4.27 -13.47 -7.52
N VAL A 190 -4.58 -13.03 -8.74
CA VAL A 190 -5.42 -13.78 -9.67
C VAL A 190 -4.58 -14.90 -10.28
N LEU A 191 -4.87 -16.14 -9.87
CA LEU A 191 -4.15 -17.33 -10.35
C LEU A 191 -4.62 -17.72 -11.76
N LYS A 192 -5.91 -17.57 -12.02
CA LYS A 192 -6.51 -18.00 -13.29
C LYS A 192 -7.73 -17.16 -13.65
N VAL A 193 -7.80 -16.70 -14.91
CA VAL A 193 -9.00 -16.03 -15.43
C VAL A 193 -9.86 -17.05 -16.16
N MET A 194 -11.09 -17.22 -15.69
CA MET A 194 -12.03 -18.19 -16.26
C MET A 194 -12.90 -17.55 -17.34
N GLU A 195 -13.30 -16.29 -17.16
CA GLU A 195 -14.22 -15.61 -18.06
C GLU A 195 -14.14 -14.08 -17.91
N VAL A 196 -14.34 -13.37 -19.03
CA VAL A 196 -14.55 -11.91 -19.04
C VAL A 196 -16.05 -11.65 -19.21
N LEU A 197 -16.65 -11.04 -18.20
CA LEU A 197 -18.05 -10.65 -18.17
C LEU A 197 -18.17 -9.22 -18.70
N VAL A 198 -18.60 -9.09 -19.95
CA VAL A 198 -18.73 -7.79 -20.63
C VAL A 198 -19.90 -7.01 -20.07
N ASN A 199 -19.66 -5.75 -19.68
CA ASN A 199 -20.72 -4.86 -19.23
C ASN A 199 -21.49 -4.30 -20.44
N ARG A 200 -22.43 -5.09 -20.96
CA ARG A 200 -23.35 -4.64 -22.00
C ARG A 200 -24.40 -3.74 -21.37
N VAL A 201 -24.28 -2.42 -21.57
CA VAL A 201 -25.43 -1.54 -21.50
C VAL A 201 -26.27 -1.85 -22.73
N GLU A 202 -27.30 -2.69 -22.59
CA GLU A 202 -28.32 -2.78 -23.63
C GLU A 202 -28.93 -1.38 -23.78
N PRO A 203 -28.86 -0.75 -24.97
CA PRO A 203 -29.62 0.45 -25.19
C PRO A 203 -31.08 0.07 -25.06
N LEU A 204 -31.78 0.65 -24.07
CA LEU A 204 -33.23 0.58 -23.98
C LEU A 204 -33.78 1.00 -25.34
N GLN A 205 -34.33 0.04 -26.09
CA GLN A 205 -35.19 0.36 -27.23
C GLN A 205 -36.44 1.00 -26.64
N LEU A 206 -36.40 2.31 -26.49
CA LEU A 206 -37.60 3.09 -26.23
C LEU A 206 -38.48 2.94 -27.48
N PRO A 207 -39.73 2.44 -27.34
CA PRO A 207 -40.65 2.46 -28.46
C PRO A 207 -40.85 3.92 -28.84
N PHE A 208 -40.47 4.29 -30.06
CA PHE A 208 -40.86 5.57 -30.64
C PHE A 208 -42.40 5.57 -30.70
N GLU A 209 -43.03 6.49 -29.99
CA GLU A 209 -44.42 6.85 -30.26
C GLU A 209 -44.40 7.60 -31.59
N ASP A 210 -44.69 6.89 -32.69
CA ASP A 210 -45.15 7.50 -33.93
C ASP A 210 -46.50 8.14 -33.64
N SER A 211 -46.49 9.39 -33.17
CA SER A 211 -47.67 10.24 -33.18
C SER A 211 -47.92 10.66 -34.63
N ASP A 212 -48.77 9.90 -35.32
CA ASP A 212 -49.48 10.32 -36.53
C ASP A 212 -50.29 11.58 -36.22
N ASP A 213 -49.65 12.75 -36.27
CA ASP A 213 -50.32 14.04 -36.29
C ASP A 213 -50.54 14.43 -37.76
N ASN A 214 -51.62 13.91 -38.34
CA ASN A 214 -52.10 14.33 -39.65
C ASN A 214 -53.35 15.21 -39.46
N PRO A 215 -53.23 16.55 -39.49
CA PRO A 215 -54.40 17.40 -39.41
C PRO A 215 -55.08 17.48 -40.79
N SER A 216 -56.36 17.13 -40.81
CA SER A 216 -57.29 17.34 -41.93
C SER A 216 -57.74 18.81 -42.02
#